data_AF-A0A2V8U709-F1
#
_entry.id   AF-A0A2V8U709-F1
#
_cell.length_a   1.000
_cell.length_b   1.000
_cell.length_c   1.000
_cell.angle_alpha   90.00
_cell.angle_beta   90.00
_cell.angle_gamma   90.00
#
_symmetry.space_group_name_H-M   'P 1'
#
loop_
_entity.id
_entity.type
_entity.pdbx_description
1 polymer ?
#
loop_
_entity_poly.entity_id
_entity_poly.type
_entity_poly.pdbx_seq_one_letter_code
_entity_poly.pdbx_strand_id
1 'polypeptide(L)'
;MASSSCPDLCRSYARLRRSTARSIRSSSVMSSRPPRCPAFSILAARDDAVNGVSGKIGLLVRRSSMAFAWRLPRRPAHPALVLALCAAGLAVACARRAAPRDGGPAPPAKSARFAAFAEVDLDAELDDLSPEGTARKVRFFHTALESLDRDFPAASLTEQERIDRDIMAAQCRLALIDLERVRSIETNPTAAVESIGTALFFPVVFEYAPAAERGSGVIARLEKTTALVDQAIAALKTSAPIYTEVAIEENDGNRDVIENALPALFPKGSDLESRYLAARGPALRAIDRLSRFLSGDLKTRSSGDWRLGGELYREKFRAYFQDDLDPMDVLKEAETSLARVRAEMLAVATPLHDEWFPAHAGHRTMQDP
;
A
#
# COMPACT_ATOMS: atom_id res chain seq x y z
N MET A 1 -30.25 -16.58 -43.84
CA MET A 1 -30.33 -18.05 -43.99
C MET A 1 -29.01 -18.65 -43.53
N ALA A 2 -29.09 -19.58 -42.56
CA ALA A 2 -28.08 -20.51 -42.01
C ALA A 2 -26.67 -19.97 -41.66
N SER A 3 -26.19 -19.91 -40.40
CA SER A 3 -26.02 -20.92 -39.34
C SER A 3 -25.09 -22.10 -39.71
N SER A 4 -23.86 -22.08 -39.20
CA SER A 4 -23.07 -23.29 -38.92
C SER A 4 -22.38 -23.18 -37.56
N SER A 5 -22.84 -24.06 -36.67
CA SER A 5 -22.42 -24.36 -35.29
C SER A 5 -20.93 -24.78 -35.25
N CYS A 6 -20.08 -24.57 -34.23
CA CYS A 6 -20.04 -24.89 -32.78
C CYS A 6 -19.78 -26.37 -32.29
N PRO A 7 -19.66 -27.44 -33.13
CA PRO A 7 -19.22 -28.76 -32.66
C PRO A 7 -17.71 -29.07 -32.77
N ASP A 8 -16.94 -28.35 -33.58
CA ASP A 8 -15.56 -28.76 -33.92
C ASP A 8 -14.50 -28.37 -32.88
N LEU A 9 -14.71 -27.28 -32.14
CA LEU A 9 -13.80 -26.83 -31.08
C LEU A 9 -13.83 -27.75 -29.85
N CYS A 10 -14.97 -28.35 -29.52
CA CYS A 10 -15.09 -29.31 -28.41
C CYS A 10 -14.37 -30.64 -28.66
N ARG A 11 -14.25 -31.08 -29.93
CA ARG A 11 -13.53 -32.33 -30.27
C ARG A 11 -12.00 -32.19 -30.21
N SER A 12 -11.45 -30.99 -30.37
CA SER A 12 -10.01 -30.72 -30.21
C SER A 12 -9.62 -30.68 -28.72
N TYR A 13 -10.46 -30.12 -27.86
CA TYR A 13 -10.16 -30.03 -26.42
C TYR A 13 -10.19 -31.39 -25.71
N ALA A 14 -11.09 -32.30 -26.12
CA ALA A 14 -11.19 -33.65 -25.55
C ALA A 14 -10.04 -34.60 -25.97
N ARG A 15 -9.30 -34.30 -27.04
CA ARG A 15 -8.13 -35.08 -27.48
C ARG A 15 -6.85 -34.69 -26.74
N LEU A 16 -6.69 -33.41 -26.38
CA LEU A 16 -5.55 -32.93 -25.59
C LEU A 16 -5.56 -33.44 -24.14
N ARG A 17 -6.74 -33.57 -23.51
CA ARG A 17 -6.86 -34.10 -22.14
C ARG A 17 -6.56 -35.60 -22.00
N ARG A 18 -6.73 -36.41 -23.06
CA ARG A 18 -6.42 -37.86 -23.01
C ARG A 18 -4.92 -38.16 -23.19
N SER A 19 -4.17 -37.24 -23.81
CA SER A 19 -2.72 -37.36 -23.98
C SER A 19 -1.99 -37.11 -22.64
N THR A 20 -2.39 -36.07 -21.91
CA THR A 20 -1.79 -35.71 -20.60
C THR A 20 -2.11 -36.71 -19.49
N ALA A 21 -3.31 -37.32 -19.50
CA ALA A 21 -3.68 -38.33 -18.51
C ALA A 21 -2.96 -39.68 -18.69
N ARG A 22 -2.34 -39.95 -19.87
CA ARG A 22 -1.59 -41.18 -20.14
C ARG A 22 -0.13 -41.11 -19.71
N SER A 23 0.44 -39.89 -19.63
CA SER A 23 1.83 -39.68 -19.20
C SER A 23 2.03 -39.73 -17.68
N ILE A 24 0.95 -39.56 -16.89
CA ILE A 24 1.03 -39.49 -15.42
C ILE A 24 0.90 -40.90 -14.78
N ARG A 25 0.60 -41.95 -15.57
CA ARG A 25 0.35 -43.32 -15.06
C ARG A 25 1.53 -44.30 -15.19
N SER A 26 2.72 -43.89 -15.60
CA SER A 26 3.86 -44.82 -15.83
C SER A 26 5.05 -44.65 -14.87
N SER A 27 4.89 -44.00 -13.72
CA SER A 27 5.99 -43.88 -12.75
C SER A 27 5.50 -44.04 -11.31
N SER A 28 5.18 -45.27 -10.94
CA SER A 28 5.05 -45.70 -9.55
C SER A 28 5.97 -46.92 -9.33
N VAL A 29 7.12 -46.68 -8.71
CA VAL A 29 7.86 -47.70 -7.94
C VAL A 29 8.33 -47.05 -6.64
N MET A 30 7.71 -47.51 -5.53
CA MET A 30 8.17 -47.59 -4.14
C MET A 30 9.36 -46.74 -3.67
N SER A 31 9.08 -45.79 -2.77
CA SER A 31 9.89 -45.54 -1.57
C SER A 31 9.08 -44.78 -0.52
N SER A 32 9.06 -45.31 0.69
CA SER A 32 8.28 -44.88 1.85
C SER A 32 8.92 -43.69 2.58
N ARG A 33 8.20 -42.56 2.66
CA ARG A 33 8.33 -41.50 3.69
C ARG A 33 7.08 -40.60 3.65
N PRO A 34 6.54 -40.17 4.81
CA PRO A 34 5.28 -39.43 4.84
C PRO A 34 5.47 -37.99 4.31
N PRO A 35 4.44 -37.39 3.68
CA PRO A 35 4.51 -36.01 3.23
C PRO A 35 4.46 -35.06 4.44
N ARG A 36 5.46 -34.17 4.53
CA ARG A 36 5.38 -33.00 5.41
C ARG A 36 4.35 -32.04 4.83
N CYS A 37 3.30 -31.73 5.59
CA CYS A 37 2.40 -30.62 5.31
C CYS A 37 3.20 -29.31 5.19
N PRO A 38 2.82 -28.39 4.28
CA PRO A 38 3.29 -27.02 4.37
C PRO A 38 2.71 -26.41 5.65
N ALA A 39 3.59 -26.00 6.55
CA ALA A 39 3.21 -25.29 7.75
C ALA A 39 2.40 -24.05 7.38
N PHE A 40 1.23 -23.91 8.01
CA PHE A 40 0.51 -22.66 8.11
C PHE A 40 1.46 -21.56 8.58
N SER A 41 1.73 -20.58 7.73
CA SER A 41 2.39 -19.34 8.13
C SER A 41 1.45 -18.56 9.05
N ILE A 42 1.74 -18.63 10.35
CA ILE A 42 1.17 -17.76 11.36
C ILE A 42 1.45 -16.31 10.96
N LEU A 43 0.40 -15.48 11.00
CA LEU A 43 0.42 -14.03 10.79
C LEU A 43 1.71 -13.39 11.35
N ALA A 44 2.58 -12.94 10.46
CA ALA A 44 3.54 -11.91 10.80
C ALA A 44 2.75 -10.60 10.97
N ALA A 45 2.77 -10.04 12.17
CA ALA A 45 2.30 -8.70 12.44
C ALA A 45 3.04 -7.73 11.52
N ARG A 46 2.28 -7.07 10.63
CA ARG A 46 2.78 -6.07 9.67
C ARG A 46 2.96 -4.75 10.39
N ASP A 47 4.20 -4.26 10.41
CA ASP A 47 4.55 -2.89 10.76
C ASP A 47 4.39 -2.00 9.51
N ASP A 48 3.14 -1.79 9.05
CA ASP A 48 2.78 -0.95 7.89
C ASP A 48 2.69 0.56 8.24
N ALA A 49 3.53 1.07 9.15
CA ALA A 49 3.28 2.38 9.77
C ALA A 49 4.49 3.32 9.84
N VAL A 50 5.46 3.20 8.93
CA VAL A 50 6.55 4.20 8.78
C VAL A 50 6.50 4.95 7.45
N ASN A 51 5.84 4.42 6.42
CA ASN A 51 5.52 5.15 5.19
C ASN A 51 4.01 5.27 5.04
N GLY A 52 3.45 6.35 5.58
CA GLY A 52 2.03 6.63 5.56
C GLY A 52 1.47 6.69 4.14
N VAL A 53 0.48 5.83 3.90
CA VAL A 53 -0.46 5.78 2.76
C VAL A 53 0.12 5.18 1.46
N SER A 54 0.15 3.84 1.36
CA SER A 54 -0.36 3.12 0.15
C SER A 54 -0.30 1.59 0.06
N GLY A 55 0.06 0.87 1.12
CA GLY A 55 0.20 -0.60 1.06
C GLY A 55 -1.08 -1.46 0.87
N LYS A 56 -2.23 -0.94 0.41
CA LYS A 56 -3.51 -1.72 0.44
C LYS A 56 -4.25 -1.97 -0.89
N ILE A 57 -3.75 -1.60 -2.07
CA ILE A 57 -4.52 -1.80 -3.32
C ILE A 57 -3.99 -2.95 -4.22
N GLY A 58 -2.75 -3.43 -4.04
CA GLY A 58 -2.14 -4.39 -4.97
C GLY A 58 -2.64 -5.85 -4.91
N LEU A 59 -3.27 -6.30 -3.83
CA LEU A 59 -3.54 -7.74 -3.64
C LEU A 59 -4.94 -8.21 -4.09
N LEU A 60 -5.83 -7.33 -4.53
CA LEU A 60 -7.23 -7.70 -4.85
C LEU A 60 -7.52 -8.01 -6.34
N VAL A 61 -6.56 -7.85 -7.25
CA VAL A 61 -6.85 -7.94 -8.70
C VAL A 61 -6.50 -9.31 -9.32
N ARG A 62 -5.80 -10.22 -8.64
CA ARG A 62 -5.35 -11.49 -9.26
C ARG A 62 -6.10 -12.77 -8.90
N ARG A 63 -7.26 -12.70 -8.22
CA ARG A 63 -8.04 -13.91 -7.86
C ARG A 63 -9.53 -13.94 -8.20
N SER A 64 -10.07 -12.92 -8.85
CA SER A 64 -11.47 -12.90 -9.28
C SER A 64 -11.61 -13.15 -10.78
N SER A 65 -11.24 -14.35 -11.22
CA SER A 65 -11.59 -14.87 -12.54
C SER A 65 -11.81 -16.37 -12.47
N MET A 66 -12.74 -16.78 -11.60
CA MET A 66 -13.44 -18.05 -11.76
C MET A 66 -14.93 -17.78 -11.71
N ALA A 67 -15.55 -17.88 -12.89
CA ALA A 67 -16.99 -17.86 -13.06
C ALA A 67 -17.59 -19.04 -12.29
N PHE A 68 -18.34 -18.74 -11.23
CA PHE A 68 -19.28 -19.67 -10.62
C PHE A 68 -20.69 -19.15 -10.86
N ALA A 69 -21.37 -19.78 -11.81
CA ALA A 69 -22.76 -19.54 -12.11
C ALA A 69 -23.63 -20.19 -11.03
N TRP A 70 -24.24 -19.37 -10.16
CA TRP A 70 -25.39 -19.77 -9.37
C TRP A 70 -26.65 -19.08 -9.92
N ARG A 71 -27.59 -19.91 -10.39
CA ARG A 71 -28.95 -19.50 -10.72
C ARG A 71 -29.68 -19.17 -9.41
N LEU A 72 -30.19 -17.96 -9.28
CA LEU A 72 -31.25 -17.62 -8.32
C LEU A 72 -32.49 -17.08 -9.06
N PRO A 73 -33.70 -17.34 -8.55
CA PRO A 73 -34.94 -17.08 -9.26
C PRO A 73 -35.34 -15.60 -9.22
N ARG A 74 -35.91 -15.15 -10.33
CA ARG A 74 -36.50 -13.82 -10.54
C ARG A 74 -37.75 -13.64 -9.69
N ARG A 75 -37.86 -12.54 -8.93
CA ARG A 75 -39.03 -11.62 -8.94
C ARG A 75 -38.63 -10.18 -8.51
N PRO A 76 -39.33 -9.15 -9.01
CA PRO A 76 -38.90 -7.75 -8.94
C PRO A 76 -39.62 -6.95 -7.84
N ALA A 77 -38.92 -6.03 -7.18
CA ALA A 77 -39.55 -4.92 -6.47
C ALA A 77 -38.60 -3.71 -6.33
N HIS A 78 -38.92 -2.66 -7.08
CA HIS A 78 -38.68 -1.21 -6.94
C HIS A 78 -37.26 -0.63 -6.71
N PRO A 79 -36.71 0.15 -7.67
CA PRO A 79 -35.35 0.71 -7.64
C PRO A 79 -35.23 2.06 -6.89
N ALA A 80 -36.03 2.31 -5.86
CA ALA A 80 -36.13 3.65 -5.26
C ALA A 80 -35.56 3.80 -3.82
N LEU A 81 -35.00 2.74 -3.21
CA LEU A 81 -34.55 2.82 -1.80
C LEU A 81 -33.07 2.49 -1.55
N VAL A 82 -32.28 2.14 -2.58
CA VAL A 82 -30.83 1.83 -2.41
C VAL A 82 -29.93 3.03 -2.79
N LEU A 83 -30.51 4.11 -3.34
CA LEU A 83 -29.80 5.34 -3.72
C LEU A 83 -29.79 6.42 -2.61
N ALA A 84 -30.30 6.14 -1.41
CA ALA A 84 -30.49 7.13 -0.35
C ALA A 84 -29.55 7.00 0.87
N LEU A 85 -28.57 6.08 0.86
CA LEU A 85 -27.65 5.89 2.01
C LEU A 85 -26.15 5.94 1.69
N CYS A 86 -25.76 6.26 0.45
CA CYS A 86 -24.35 6.48 0.07
C CYS A 86 -24.02 7.93 -0.37
N ALA A 87 -24.93 8.88 -0.15
CA ALA A 87 -24.76 10.29 -0.51
C ALA A 87 -24.68 11.23 0.72
N ALA A 88 -24.00 10.79 1.78
CA ALA A 88 -23.66 11.65 2.92
C ALA A 88 -22.14 11.56 3.16
N GLY A 89 -21.40 12.44 2.48
CA GLY A 89 -19.95 12.57 2.69
C GLY A 89 -19.13 12.95 1.47
N LEU A 90 -19.57 13.91 0.66
CA LEU A 90 -18.73 14.90 -0.04
C LEU A 90 -19.64 15.76 -0.94
N ALA A 91 -20.18 16.85 -0.40
CA ALA A 91 -20.70 17.95 -1.20
C ALA A 91 -19.71 19.10 -1.09
N VAL A 92 -18.93 19.28 -2.15
CA VAL A 92 -18.14 20.47 -2.42
C VAL A 92 -19.05 21.69 -2.31
N ALA A 93 -18.70 22.61 -1.42
CA ALA A 93 -19.29 23.93 -1.36
C ALA A 93 -18.87 24.74 -2.62
N CYS A 94 -19.56 24.54 -3.73
CA CYS A 94 -19.64 25.55 -4.78
C CYS A 94 -20.53 26.70 -4.25
N ALA A 95 -19.91 27.64 -3.55
CA ALA A 95 -20.55 28.86 -3.10
C ALA A 95 -20.90 29.76 -4.31
N ARG A 96 -22.07 29.56 -4.91
CA ARG A 96 -22.79 30.68 -5.53
C ARG A 96 -23.28 31.57 -4.38
N ARG A 97 -22.64 32.74 -4.20
CA ARG A 97 -23.09 33.77 -3.27
C ARG A 97 -24.55 34.12 -3.56
N ALA A 98 -25.47 33.72 -2.68
CA ALA A 98 -26.71 34.43 -2.51
C ALA A 98 -26.36 35.78 -1.85
N ALA A 99 -26.71 36.88 -2.51
CA ALA A 99 -26.61 38.21 -1.91
C ALA A 99 -27.50 38.27 -0.66
N PRO A 100 -27.05 38.90 0.44
CA PRO A 100 -27.92 39.11 1.60
C PRO A 100 -29.05 40.06 1.20
N ARG A 101 -30.28 39.56 1.26
CA ARG A 101 -31.44 40.42 1.51
C ARG A 101 -31.38 40.72 3.00
N ASP A 102 -30.96 41.94 3.31
CA ASP A 102 -31.33 42.77 4.46
C ASP A 102 -30.14 43.68 4.81
N GLY A 103 -30.37 45.00 4.75
CA GLY A 103 -29.37 46.07 4.76
C GLY A 103 -28.69 46.33 6.12
N GLY A 104 -28.12 45.29 6.74
CA GLY A 104 -27.22 45.45 7.87
C GLY A 104 -25.81 45.89 7.42
N PRO A 105 -25.06 46.62 8.27
CA PRO A 105 -23.68 47.00 7.94
C PRO A 105 -22.83 45.74 7.73
N ALA A 106 -22.08 45.72 6.62
CA ALA A 106 -21.20 44.63 6.26
C ALA A 106 -20.21 44.32 7.42
N PRO A 107 -19.99 43.04 7.77
CA PRO A 107 -18.99 42.70 8.77
C PRO A 107 -17.61 43.22 8.31
N PRO A 108 -16.78 43.75 9.22
CA PRO A 108 -15.44 44.17 8.86
C PRO A 108 -14.70 42.99 8.25
N ALA A 109 -14.09 43.22 7.08
CA ALA A 109 -13.28 42.25 6.34
C ALA A 109 -12.12 41.77 7.21
N LYS A 110 -12.35 40.72 8.01
CA LYS A 110 -11.29 39.99 8.70
C LYS A 110 -10.74 38.92 7.75
N SER A 111 -9.41 38.95 7.65
CA SER A 111 -8.49 38.02 6.98
C SER A 111 -8.54 37.94 5.46
N ALA A 112 -8.26 39.06 4.80
CA ALA A 112 -7.38 39.03 3.63
C ALA A 112 -5.95 38.72 4.12
N ARG A 113 -5.61 37.42 4.26
CA ARG A 113 -4.25 36.86 4.34
C ARG A 113 -4.34 35.34 4.53
N PHE A 114 -4.92 34.63 3.57
CA PHE A 114 -4.28 33.37 3.22
C PHE A 114 -3.03 33.81 2.46
N ALA A 115 -1.85 33.66 3.08
CA ALA A 115 -0.61 33.75 2.34
C ALA A 115 -0.78 32.85 1.11
N ALA A 116 -0.45 33.35 -0.08
CA ALA A 116 -0.34 32.48 -1.23
C ALA A 116 0.65 31.38 -0.82
N PHE A 117 0.14 30.17 -0.56
CA PHE A 117 1.01 29.03 -0.35
C PHE A 117 1.84 28.96 -1.63
N ALA A 118 3.17 29.01 -1.48
CA ALA A 118 4.04 28.73 -2.61
C ALA A 118 3.75 27.28 -3.00
N GLU A 119 2.98 27.09 -4.07
CA GLU A 119 2.77 25.78 -4.65
C GLU A 119 4.10 25.33 -5.22
N VAL A 120 4.66 24.28 -4.62
CA VAL A 120 5.86 23.61 -5.12
C VAL A 120 5.38 22.39 -5.88
N ASP A 121 5.54 22.41 -7.20
CA ASP A 121 5.27 21.25 -8.05
C ASP A 121 6.39 20.21 -7.87
N LEU A 122 6.01 19.03 -7.38
CA LEU A 122 6.89 17.88 -7.16
C LEU A 122 6.46 16.67 -8.02
N ASP A 123 5.56 16.86 -8.98
CA ASP A 123 5.03 15.76 -9.80
C ASP A 123 6.06 15.15 -10.75
N ALA A 124 7.12 15.89 -11.04
CA ALA A 124 8.26 15.43 -11.83
C ALA A 124 9.43 14.89 -10.98
N GLU A 125 9.34 14.95 -9.65
CA GLU A 125 10.44 14.61 -8.74
C GLU A 125 10.35 13.18 -8.20
N LEU A 126 11.52 12.67 -7.79
CA LEU A 126 11.69 11.44 -7.01
C LEU A 126 12.48 11.77 -5.74
N ASP A 127 12.34 10.94 -4.73
CA ASP A 127 13.10 11.08 -3.48
C ASP A 127 14.62 11.04 -3.71
N ASP A 128 15.38 11.76 -2.89
CA ASP A 128 16.83 11.64 -2.84
C ASP A 128 17.23 10.63 -1.76
N LEU A 129 17.60 9.43 -2.20
CA LEU A 129 18.05 8.31 -1.34
C LEU A 129 19.55 8.34 -1.07
N SER A 130 20.27 9.35 -1.57
CA SER A 130 21.70 9.52 -1.30
C SER A 130 22.00 9.80 0.18
N PRO A 131 23.26 9.61 0.63
CA PRO A 131 23.71 10.06 1.94
C PRO A 131 23.45 11.56 2.17
N GLU A 132 23.64 12.40 1.15
CA GLU A 132 23.37 13.83 1.21
C GLU A 132 21.89 14.13 1.38
N GLY A 133 21.01 13.40 0.67
CA GLY A 133 19.56 13.48 0.79
C GLY A 133 19.09 13.10 2.20
N THR A 134 19.61 11.99 2.73
CA THR A 134 19.38 11.55 4.10
C THR A 134 19.84 12.59 5.11
N ALA A 135 21.04 13.14 4.95
CA ALA A 135 21.57 14.19 5.83
C ALA A 135 20.75 15.48 5.77
N ARG A 136 20.19 15.85 4.60
CA ARG A 136 19.27 17.00 4.49
C ARG A 136 17.98 16.74 5.27
N LYS A 137 17.38 15.55 5.16
CA LYS A 137 16.18 15.18 5.93
C LYS A 137 16.42 15.22 7.44
N VAL A 138 17.53 14.64 7.90
CA VAL A 138 17.93 14.67 9.33
C VAL A 138 18.07 16.11 9.82
N ARG A 139 18.81 16.97 9.10
CA ARG A 139 18.96 18.38 9.47
C ARG A 139 17.62 19.11 9.50
N PHE A 140 16.75 18.86 8.53
CA PHE A 140 15.42 19.46 8.48
C PHE A 140 14.62 19.14 9.74
N PHE A 141 14.55 17.86 10.14
CA PHE A 141 13.75 17.46 11.31
C PHE A 141 14.33 17.96 12.64
N HIS A 142 15.66 17.95 12.82
CA HIS A 142 16.28 18.57 13.99
C HIS A 142 16.02 20.08 14.05
N THR A 143 16.20 20.79 12.93
CA THR A 143 15.94 22.25 12.86
C THR A 143 14.47 22.58 13.12
N ALA A 144 13.55 21.73 12.66
CA ALA A 144 12.12 21.87 12.91
C ALA A 144 11.80 21.72 14.39
N LEU A 145 12.35 20.71 15.08
CA LEU A 145 12.19 20.53 16.52
C LEU A 145 12.74 21.71 17.32
N GLU A 146 13.96 22.17 17.00
CA GLU A 146 14.56 23.35 17.63
C GLU A 146 13.71 24.60 17.45
N SER A 147 13.12 24.79 16.26
CA SER A 147 12.24 25.92 15.98
C SER A 147 10.90 25.83 16.71
N LEU A 148 10.33 24.63 16.83
CA LEU A 148 9.13 24.39 17.63
C LEU A 148 9.36 24.66 19.12
N ASP A 149 10.53 24.33 19.66
CA ASP A 149 10.88 24.60 21.06
C ASP A 149 11.15 26.09 21.31
N ARG A 150 11.86 26.76 20.38
CA ARG A 150 12.24 28.18 20.50
C ARG A 150 11.06 29.12 20.26
N ASP A 151 10.34 28.94 19.15
CA ASP A 151 9.38 29.92 18.65
C ASP A 151 7.95 29.64 19.15
N PHE A 152 7.67 28.39 19.55
CA PHE A 152 6.34 27.94 19.96
C PHE A 152 6.38 27.21 21.32
N PRO A 153 6.86 27.83 22.41
CA PRO A 153 6.94 27.15 23.70
C PRO A 153 5.55 26.78 24.23
N ALA A 154 5.34 25.51 24.59
CA ALA A 154 4.02 24.94 24.88
C ALA A 154 3.19 25.73 25.92
N ALA A 155 3.84 26.31 26.92
CA ALA A 155 3.19 27.11 27.97
C ALA A 155 2.59 28.44 27.46
N SER A 156 2.98 28.89 26.27
CA SER A 156 2.50 30.13 25.64
C SER A 156 1.36 29.91 24.63
N LEU A 157 1.05 28.65 24.32
CA LEU A 157 0.12 28.29 23.25
C LEU A 157 -1.29 28.03 23.80
N THR A 158 -2.29 28.32 22.96
CA THR A 158 -3.65 27.82 23.20
C THR A 158 -3.69 26.30 23.14
N GLU A 159 -4.79 25.70 23.60
CA GLU A 159 -4.98 24.24 23.54
C GLU A 159 -4.75 23.68 22.12
N GLN A 160 -5.40 24.28 21.13
CA GLN A 160 -5.36 23.79 19.76
C GLN A 160 -3.96 23.93 19.15
N GLU A 161 -3.30 25.07 19.36
CA GLU A 161 -1.93 25.27 18.88
C GLU A 161 -0.93 24.33 19.55
N ARG A 162 -1.16 23.99 20.82
CA ARG A 162 -0.33 23.01 21.52
C ARG A 162 -0.50 21.60 20.96
N ILE A 163 -1.73 21.21 20.64
CA ILE A 163 -2.00 19.92 19.97
C ILE A 163 -1.31 19.88 18.60
N ASP A 164 -1.45 20.93 17.78
CA ASP A 164 -0.81 21.01 16.46
C ASP A 164 0.72 20.92 16.58
N ARG A 165 1.31 21.66 17.54
CA ARG A 165 2.73 21.58 17.86
C ARG A 165 3.16 20.17 18.24
N ASP A 166 2.42 19.50 19.12
CA ASP A 166 2.78 18.19 19.62
C ASP A 166 2.68 17.12 18.53
N ILE A 167 1.72 17.23 17.61
CA ILE A 167 1.63 16.43 16.38
C ILE A 167 2.87 16.65 15.51
N MET A 168 3.23 17.91 15.21
CA MET A 168 4.42 18.21 14.40
C MET A 168 5.70 17.67 15.03
N ALA A 169 5.87 17.84 16.35
CA ALA A 169 7.02 17.34 17.08
C ALA A 169 7.09 15.80 17.06
N ALA A 170 5.95 15.12 17.25
CA ALA A 170 5.89 13.66 17.19
C ALA A 170 6.26 13.12 15.79
N GLN A 171 5.75 13.74 14.73
CA GLN A 171 6.11 13.36 13.35
C GLN A 171 7.61 13.56 13.07
N CYS A 172 8.21 14.66 13.54
CA CYS A 172 9.66 14.87 13.41
C CYS A 172 10.46 13.80 14.15
N ARG A 173 10.05 13.44 15.38
CA ARG A 173 10.71 12.39 16.17
C ARG A 173 10.59 11.01 15.51
N LEU A 174 9.41 10.66 14.98
CA LEU A 174 9.22 9.42 14.23
C LEU A 174 10.13 9.34 13.01
N ALA A 175 10.25 10.43 12.25
CA ALA A 175 11.14 10.50 11.10
C ALA A 175 12.62 10.36 11.51
N LEU A 176 13.05 10.98 12.61
CA LEU A 176 14.42 10.86 13.12
C LEU A 176 14.73 9.44 13.63
N ILE A 177 13.78 8.79 14.31
CA ILE A 177 13.91 7.38 14.71
C ILE A 177 14.22 6.51 13.48
N ASP A 178 13.48 6.71 12.38
CA ASP A 178 13.74 5.96 11.16
C ASP A 178 15.10 6.31 10.55
N LEU A 179 15.39 7.59 10.33
CA LEU A 179 16.58 8.04 9.61
C LEU A 179 17.89 7.74 10.36
N GLU A 180 17.90 7.84 11.68
CA GLU A 180 19.13 7.76 12.49
C GLU A 180 19.32 6.39 13.15
N ARG A 181 18.22 5.73 13.57
CA ARG A 181 18.30 4.50 14.37
C ARG A 181 17.92 3.26 13.58
N VAL A 182 16.75 3.25 12.94
CA VAL A 182 16.28 2.10 12.13
C VAL A 182 17.10 2.00 10.83
N ARG A 183 17.39 3.16 10.23
CA ARG A 183 18.12 3.36 8.98
C ARG A 183 17.52 2.52 7.86
N SER A 184 16.20 2.64 7.67
CA SER A 184 15.43 1.76 6.77
C SER A 184 15.99 1.69 5.35
N ILE A 185 16.51 2.79 4.78
CA ILE A 185 17.11 2.75 3.44
C ILE A 185 18.36 1.85 3.34
N GLU A 186 19.03 1.57 4.46
CA GLU A 186 20.21 0.71 4.52
C GLU A 186 19.90 -0.74 4.91
N THR A 187 18.75 -0.99 5.53
CA THR A 187 18.39 -2.26 6.19
C THR A 187 17.06 -2.86 5.73
N ASN A 188 16.24 -2.11 5.00
CA ASN A 188 14.96 -2.55 4.45
C ASN A 188 14.86 -2.19 2.95
N PRO A 189 15.08 -3.16 2.04
CA PRO A 189 14.98 -2.90 0.60
C PRO A 189 13.57 -2.52 0.12
N THR A 190 12.51 -2.81 0.88
CA THR A 190 11.16 -2.40 0.47
C THR A 190 11.01 -0.87 0.43
N ALA A 191 11.76 -0.13 1.25
CA ALA A 191 11.71 1.33 1.27
C ALA A 191 11.99 1.96 -0.11
N ALA A 192 12.99 1.46 -0.84
CA ALA A 192 13.31 1.95 -2.18
C ALA A 192 12.31 1.45 -3.24
N VAL A 193 11.90 0.19 -3.14
CA VAL A 193 10.99 -0.46 -4.10
C VAL A 193 9.59 0.17 -4.02
N GLU A 194 9.08 0.41 -2.82
CA GLU A 194 7.79 1.06 -2.57
C GLU A 194 7.80 2.54 -3.02
N SER A 195 8.91 3.27 -2.82
CA SER A 195 9.06 4.66 -3.30
C SER A 195 8.95 4.73 -4.83
N ILE A 196 9.64 3.83 -5.55
CA ILE A 196 9.51 3.70 -7.01
C ILE A 196 8.05 3.39 -7.41
N GLY A 197 7.46 2.37 -6.79
CA GLY A 197 6.12 1.90 -7.14
C GLY A 197 5.06 2.98 -6.93
N THR A 198 5.10 3.64 -5.79
CA THR A 198 4.21 4.75 -5.44
C THR A 198 4.32 5.90 -6.44
N ALA A 199 5.55 6.33 -6.74
CA ALA A 199 5.80 7.46 -7.64
C ALA A 199 5.30 7.21 -9.07
N LEU A 200 5.27 5.95 -9.51
CA LEU A 200 4.82 5.56 -10.86
C LEU A 200 3.33 5.18 -10.90
N PHE A 201 2.80 4.55 -9.86
CA PHE A 201 1.44 4.00 -9.86
C PHE A 201 0.37 5.06 -9.56
N PHE A 202 0.61 5.98 -8.63
CA PHE A 202 -0.40 6.96 -8.23
C PHE A 202 -0.87 7.87 -9.36
N PRO A 203 0.02 8.38 -10.23
CA PRO A 203 -0.44 9.18 -11.36
C PRO A 203 -1.32 8.38 -12.32
N VAL A 204 -1.35 7.04 -12.28
CA VAL A 204 -2.29 6.23 -13.08
C VAL A 204 -3.67 6.21 -12.44
N VAL A 205 -3.74 6.00 -11.13
CA VAL A 205 -5.00 5.72 -10.42
C VAL A 205 -5.71 6.99 -9.96
N PHE A 206 -4.97 8.05 -9.61
CA PHE A 206 -5.55 9.32 -9.17
C PHE A 206 -5.70 10.28 -10.35
N GLU A 207 -6.95 10.59 -10.71
CA GLU A 207 -7.29 11.52 -11.79
C GLU A 207 -7.34 12.98 -11.31
N TYR A 208 -6.27 13.44 -10.65
CA TYR A 208 -6.20 14.80 -10.08
C TYR A 208 -5.95 15.90 -11.13
N ALA A 209 -5.45 15.53 -12.31
CA ALA A 209 -5.16 16.41 -13.44
C ALA A 209 -5.42 15.68 -14.77
N PRO A 210 -5.48 16.38 -15.92
CA PRO A 210 -5.58 15.75 -17.23
C PRO A 210 -4.50 14.67 -17.44
N ALA A 211 -4.84 13.58 -18.14
CA ALA A 211 -3.93 12.44 -18.32
C ALA A 211 -2.56 12.83 -18.93
N ALA A 212 -2.55 13.80 -19.83
CA ALA A 212 -1.32 14.30 -20.46
C ALA A 212 -0.38 15.01 -19.47
N GLU A 213 -0.93 15.72 -18.49
CA GLU A 213 -0.18 16.43 -17.45
C GLU A 213 0.45 15.43 -16.47
N ARG A 214 -0.36 14.50 -15.94
CA ARG A 214 0.11 13.38 -15.11
C ARG A 214 1.15 12.53 -15.83
N GLY A 215 0.90 12.21 -17.09
CA GLY A 215 1.82 11.46 -17.95
C GLY A 215 3.17 12.14 -18.12
N SER A 216 3.20 13.48 -18.18
CA SER A 216 4.46 14.24 -18.28
C SER A 216 5.30 14.12 -17.01
N GLY A 217 4.67 14.22 -15.83
CA GLY A 217 5.34 13.98 -14.54
C GLY A 217 5.88 12.55 -14.43
N VAL A 218 5.10 11.55 -14.86
CA VAL A 218 5.54 10.15 -14.91
C VAL A 218 6.76 9.96 -15.81
N ILE A 219 6.80 10.58 -16.99
CA ILE A 219 7.96 10.50 -17.90
C ILE A 219 9.21 11.06 -17.20
N ALA A 220 9.12 12.21 -16.54
CA ALA A 220 10.23 12.79 -15.79
C ALA A 220 10.71 11.87 -14.65
N ARG A 221 9.78 11.19 -13.96
CA ARG A 221 10.12 10.17 -12.93
C ARG A 221 10.80 8.95 -13.53
N LEU A 222 10.36 8.46 -14.70
CA LEU A 222 11.02 7.35 -15.40
C LEU A 222 12.46 7.70 -15.79
N GLU A 223 12.71 8.93 -16.24
CA GLU A 223 14.04 9.43 -16.58
C GLU A 223 14.97 9.45 -15.34
N LYS A 224 14.42 9.71 -14.15
CA LYS A 224 15.15 9.74 -12.87
C LYS A 224 15.28 8.37 -12.18
N THR A 225 14.51 7.36 -12.60
CA THR A 225 14.48 6.03 -11.94
C THR A 225 15.85 5.36 -11.91
N THR A 226 16.68 5.55 -12.94
CA THR A 226 18.04 4.96 -12.96
C THR A 226 18.88 5.47 -11.79
N ALA A 227 18.89 6.78 -11.56
CA ALA A 227 19.66 7.41 -10.49
C ALA A 227 19.13 6.99 -9.10
N LEU A 228 17.80 6.93 -8.93
CA LEU A 228 17.18 6.46 -7.70
C LEU A 228 17.58 5.01 -7.35
N VAL A 229 17.56 4.12 -8.35
CA VAL A 229 18.00 2.72 -8.18
C VAL A 229 19.48 2.65 -7.83
N ASP A 230 20.33 3.47 -8.44
CA ASP A 230 21.76 3.51 -8.13
C ASP A 230 22.01 3.96 -6.67
N GLN A 231 21.27 4.97 -6.20
CA GLN A 231 21.31 5.40 -4.80
C GLN A 231 20.85 4.29 -3.84
N ALA A 232 19.74 3.60 -4.17
CA ALA A 232 19.22 2.52 -3.35
C ALA A 232 20.21 1.34 -3.22
N ILE A 233 20.80 0.90 -4.34
CA ILE A 233 21.81 -0.16 -4.35
C ILE A 233 23.04 0.24 -3.52
N ALA A 234 23.48 1.50 -3.63
CA ALA A 234 24.62 2.00 -2.88
C ALA A 234 24.35 2.11 -1.37
N ALA A 235 23.12 2.43 -0.98
CA ALA A 235 22.72 2.59 0.42
C ALA A 235 22.55 1.24 1.15
N LEU A 236 22.02 0.22 0.47
CA LEU A 236 21.67 -1.06 1.09
C LEU A 236 22.89 -1.86 1.56
N LYS A 237 22.95 -2.10 2.88
CA LYS A 237 24.05 -2.81 3.56
C LYS A 237 23.71 -4.25 3.91
N THR A 238 22.50 -4.46 4.41
CA THR A 238 21.97 -5.78 4.81
C THR A 238 20.44 -5.71 4.81
N SER A 239 19.76 -6.80 5.16
CA SER A 239 18.32 -6.85 5.30
C SER A 239 17.89 -8.01 6.17
N ALA A 240 16.68 -7.94 6.72
CA ALA A 240 16.00 -9.16 7.16
C ALA A 240 15.65 -10.02 5.92
N PRO A 241 15.75 -11.36 6.00
CA PRO A 241 15.44 -12.25 4.86
C PRO A 241 14.05 -11.98 4.26
N ILE A 242 13.05 -11.82 5.12
CA ILE A 242 11.66 -11.59 4.70
C ILE A 242 11.49 -10.28 3.92
N TYR A 243 12.17 -9.20 4.32
CA TYR A 243 12.11 -7.93 3.59
C TYR A 243 12.76 -8.04 2.20
N THR A 244 13.84 -8.82 2.08
CA THR A 244 14.44 -9.07 0.76
C THR A 244 13.52 -9.86 -0.15
N GLU A 245 12.86 -10.90 0.37
CA GLU A 245 11.89 -11.68 -0.40
C GLU A 245 10.71 -10.82 -0.87
N VAL A 246 10.14 -10.00 0.02
CA VAL A 246 9.07 -9.07 -0.32
C VAL A 246 9.53 -8.04 -1.35
N ALA A 247 10.71 -7.43 -1.17
CA ALA A 247 11.22 -6.44 -2.11
C ALA A 247 11.46 -7.01 -3.52
N ILE A 248 11.82 -8.29 -3.65
CA ILE A 248 11.92 -8.96 -4.95
C ILE A 248 10.54 -9.03 -5.62
N GLU A 249 9.51 -9.47 -4.89
CA GLU A 249 8.14 -9.57 -5.41
C GLU A 249 7.56 -8.20 -5.77
N GLU A 250 7.78 -7.19 -4.93
CA GLU A 250 7.30 -5.83 -5.17
C GLU A 250 8.01 -5.15 -6.34
N ASN A 251 9.31 -5.42 -6.55
CA ASN A 251 10.04 -4.86 -7.67
C ASN A 251 9.59 -5.45 -9.01
N ASP A 252 9.15 -6.71 -9.03
CA ASP A 252 8.45 -7.29 -10.19
C ASP A 252 7.12 -6.55 -10.45
N GLY A 253 6.44 -6.12 -9.39
CA GLY A 253 5.27 -5.23 -9.48
C GLY A 253 5.59 -3.88 -10.13
N ASN A 254 6.72 -3.25 -9.80
CA ASN A 254 7.16 -2.01 -10.44
C ASN A 254 7.39 -2.19 -11.95
N ARG A 255 7.95 -3.33 -12.34
CA ARG A 255 8.08 -3.70 -13.75
C ARG A 255 6.71 -3.76 -14.43
N ASP A 256 5.73 -4.42 -13.81
CA ASP A 256 4.37 -4.54 -14.34
C ASP A 256 3.67 -3.18 -14.48
N VAL A 257 3.82 -2.28 -13.49
CA VAL A 257 3.30 -0.91 -13.57
C VAL A 257 3.86 -0.20 -14.80
N ILE A 258 5.17 -0.25 -15.01
CA ILE A 258 5.82 0.38 -16.17
C ILE A 258 5.26 -0.23 -17.46
N GLU A 259 5.17 -1.55 -17.57
CA GLU A 259 4.80 -2.18 -18.84
C GLU A 259 3.31 -2.09 -19.16
N ASN A 260 2.45 -2.19 -18.16
CA ASN A 260 1.03 -2.49 -18.35
C ASN A 260 0.09 -1.40 -17.80
N ALA A 261 0.49 -0.65 -16.77
CA ALA A 261 -0.35 0.40 -16.19
C ALA A 261 -0.08 1.77 -16.84
N LEU A 262 1.20 2.17 -16.93
CA LEU A 262 1.59 3.48 -17.47
C LEU A 262 1.10 3.78 -18.90
N PRO A 263 1.03 2.82 -19.84
CA PRO A 263 0.51 3.08 -21.19
C PRO A 263 -0.89 3.71 -21.24
N ALA A 264 -1.71 3.54 -20.20
CA ALA A 264 -3.04 4.13 -20.12
C ALA A 264 -3.03 5.68 -20.08
N LEU A 265 -1.90 6.29 -19.70
CA LEU A 265 -1.74 7.75 -19.64
C LEU A 265 -1.41 8.37 -21.01
N PHE A 266 -1.05 7.56 -22.00
CA PHE A 266 -0.48 8.03 -23.26
C PHE A 266 -1.37 7.66 -24.45
N PRO A 267 -2.01 8.64 -25.11
CA PRO A 267 -2.76 8.37 -26.34
C PRO A 267 -1.85 7.79 -27.43
N LYS A 268 -2.32 6.74 -28.13
CA LYS A 268 -1.57 6.11 -29.22
C LYS A 268 -1.26 7.11 -30.34
N GLY A 269 -0.02 7.12 -30.82
CA GLY A 269 0.50 8.02 -31.84
C GLY A 269 0.84 9.42 -31.34
N SER A 270 0.72 9.70 -30.04
CA SER A 270 1.07 11.01 -29.48
C SER A 270 2.57 11.21 -29.27
N ASP A 271 3.00 12.48 -29.18
CA ASP A 271 4.36 12.83 -28.76
C ASP A 271 4.68 12.27 -27.36
N LEU A 272 3.71 12.31 -26.44
CA LEU A 272 3.87 11.76 -25.08
C LEU A 272 4.10 10.25 -25.09
N GLU A 273 3.40 9.48 -25.95
CA GLU A 273 3.67 8.05 -26.10
C GLU A 273 5.13 7.82 -26.58
N SER A 274 5.60 8.61 -27.54
CA SER A 274 6.98 8.52 -28.04
C SER A 274 8.02 8.81 -26.95
N ARG A 275 7.79 9.86 -26.15
CA ARG A 275 8.64 10.24 -25.01
C ARG A 275 8.62 9.17 -23.90
N TYR A 276 7.44 8.65 -23.58
CA TYR A 276 7.30 7.53 -22.66
C TYR A 276 8.09 6.30 -23.12
N LEU A 277 7.97 5.88 -24.38
CA LEU A 277 8.72 4.74 -24.91
C LEU A 277 10.24 4.95 -24.83
N ALA A 278 10.72 6.19 -25.01
CA ALA A 278 12.13 6.54 -24.86
C ALA A 278 12.60 6.42 -23.39
N ALA A 279 11.81 6.88 -22.42
CA ALA A 279 12.13 6.81 -20.99
C ALA A 279 11.94 5.40 -20.39
N ARG A 280 11.00 4.61 -20.93
CA ARG A 280 10.64 3.26 -20.47
C ARG A 280 11.83 2.29 -20.49
N GLY A 281 12.59 2.28 -21.58
CA GLY A 281 13.69 1.33 -21.77
C GLY A 281 14.78 1.43 -20.69
N PRO A 282 15.35 2.63 -20.45
CA PRO A 282 16.27 2.87 -19.33
C PRO A 282 15.68 2.50 -17.97
N ALA A 283 14.43 2.89 -17.68
CA ALA A 283 13.77 2.57 -16.41
C ALA A 283 13.66 1.06 -16.18
N LEU A 284 13.18 0.30 -17.16
CA LEU A 284 13.10 -1.17 -17.05
C LEU A 284 14.47 -1.82 -16.81
N ARG A 285 15.54 -1.34 -17.45
CA ARG A 285 16.89 -1.84 -17.19
C ARG A 285 17.35 -1.55 -15.77
N ALA A 286 16.96 -0.42 -15.20
CA ALA A 286 17.24 -0.09 -13.81
C ALA A 286 16.47 -1.02 -12.85
N ILE A 287 15.18 -1.28 -13.11
CA ILE A 287 14.37 -2.25 -12.35
C ILE A 287 14.99 -3.65 -12.42
N ASP A 288 15.38 -4.11 -13.61
CA ASP A 288 16.03 -5.43 -13.77
C ASP A 288 17.38 -5.51 -13.03
N ARG A 289 18.13 -4.39 -12.98
CA ARG A 289 19.38 -4.29 -12.21
C ARG A 289 19.11 -4.40 -10.71
N LEU A 290 18.06 -3.73 -10.21
CA LEU A 290 17.62 -3.87 -8.83
C LEU A 290 17.20 -5.32 -8.53
N SER A 291 16.40 -5.98 -9.38
CA SER A 291 16.02 -7.38 -9.18
C SER A 291 17.23 -8.32 -9.09
N ARG A 292 18.25 -8.14 -9.94
CA ARG A 292 19.50 -8.92 -9.87
C ARG A 292 20.28 -8.66 -8.58
N PHE A 293 20.35 -7.41 -8.15
CA PHE A 293 20.99 -7.05 -6.89
C PHE A 293 20.27 -7.67 -5.68
N LEU A 294 18.94 -7.54 -5.63
CA LEU A 294 18.11 -8.06 -4.55
C LEU A 294 18.20 -9.60 -4.47
N SER A 295 18.05 -10.29 -5.59
CA SER A 295 18.05 -11.77 -5.65
C SER A 295 19.44 -12.39 -5.57
N GLY A 296 20.48 -11.61 -5.87
CA GLY A 296 21.88 -12.01 -5.82
C GLY A 296 22.55 -11.46 -4.57
N ASP A 297 23.30 -10.37 -4.75
CA ASP A 297 24.17 -9.79 -3.72
C ASP A 297 23.45 -9.57 -2.38
N LEU A 298 22.36 -8.81 -2.35
CA LEU A 298 21.69 -8.48 -1.08
C LEU A 298 21.20 -9.73 -0.36
N LYS A 299 20.52 -10.66 -1.07
CA LYS A 299 20.02 -11.91 -0.51
C LYS A 299 21.09 -12.75 0.18
N THR A 300 22.34 -12.73 -0.31
CA THR A 300 23.44 -13.47 0.34
C THR A 300 23.86 -12.87 1.68
N ARG A 301 23.63 -11.57 1.87
CA ARG A 301 23.93 -10.82 3.11
C ARG A 301 22.68 -10.43 3.91
N SER A 302 21.52 -10.99 3.57
CA SER A 302 20.27 -10.81 4.31
C SER A 302 20.21 -11.75 5.51
N SER A 303 20.75 -11.29 6.64
CA SER A 303 20.77 -12.02 7.90
C SER A 303 20.25 -11.21 9.10
N GLY A 304 19.73 -10.00 8.84
CA GLY A 304 19.23 -9.10 9.87
C GLY A 304 17.95 -9.59 10.55
N ASP A 305 17.70 -9.11 11.76
CA ASP A 305 16.40 -9.23 12.42
C ASP A 305 15.56 -7.99 12.11
N TRP A 306 14.30 -8.19 11.73
CA TRP A 306 13.35 -7.11 11.49
C TRP A 306 12.77 -6.55 12.80
N ARG A 307 12.93 -7.25 13.92
CA ARG A 307 12.46 -6.80 15.22
C ARG A 307 13.33 -5.66 15.73
N LEU A 308 12.71 -4.54 16.08
CA LEU A 308 13.39 -3.34 16.60
C LEU A 308 14.04 -3.55 17.98
N GLY A 309 13.66 -4.60 18.71
CA GLY A 309 14.05 -4.79 20.11
C GLY A 309 13.26 -3.89 21.06
N GLY A 310 13.30 -4.20 22.36
CA GLY A 310 12.37 -3.61 23.34
C GLY A 310 12.55 -2.10 23.58
N GLU A 311 13.77 -1.59 23.50
CA GLU A 311 14.05 -0.16 23.72
C GLU A 311 13.53 0.68 22.55
N LEU A 312 14.01 0.40 21.34
CA LEU A 312 13.63 1.14 20.14
C LEU A 312 12.14 0.99 19.80
N TYR A 313 11.56 -0.19 20.05
CA TYR A 313 10.11 -0.39 19.89
C TYR A 313 9.32 0.51 20.84
N ARG A 314 9.69 0.58 22.14
CA ARG A 314 9.00 1.43 23.11
C ARG A 314 9.12 2.92 22.77
N GLU A 315 10.29 3.35 22.29
CA GLU A 315 10.48 4.74 21.84
C GLU A 315 9.60 5.08 20.62
N LYS A 316 9.64 4.23 19.58
CA LYS A 316 8.77 4.38 18.40
C LYS A 316 7.28 4.35 18.79
N PHE A 317 6.90 3.46 19.71
CA PHE A 317 5.52 3.32 20.19
C PHE A 317 5.02 4.61 20.85
N ARG A 318 5.78 5.19 21.78
CA ARG A 318 5.43 6.47 22.41
C ARG A 318 5.35 7.61 21.41
N ALA A 319 6.31 7.70 20.49
CA ALA A 319 6.29 8.73 19.45
C ALA A 319 5.08 8.59 18.52
N TYR A 320 4.65 7.36 18.23
CA TYR A 320 3.52 7.06 17.35
C TYR A 320 2.17 7.36 18.00
N PHE A 321 1.94 6.86 19.22
CA PHE A 321 0.69 7.07 19.94
C PHE A 321 0.60 8.43 20.63
N GLN A 322 1.72 9.14 20.74
CA GLN A 322 1.83 10.43 21.43
C GLN A 322 1.36 10.36 22.88
N ASP A 323 1.62 9.23 23.53
CA ASP A 323 1.18 8.91 24.89
C ASP A 323 2.26 8.05 25.59
N ASP A 324 2.29 8.05 26.91
CA ASP A 324 3.25 7.27 27.72
C ASP A 324 2.74 5.86 28.02
N LEU A 325 2.25 5.20 26.98
CA LEU A 325 1.77 3.83 27.04
C LEU A 325 2.95 2.85 27.03
N ASP A 326 2.95 1.88 27.94
CA ASP A 326 3.86 0.74 27.83
C ASP A 326 3.27 -0.28 26.83
N PRO A 327 4.01 -0.67 25.78
CA PRO A 327 3.54 -1.66 24.82
C PRO A 327 3.08 -2.99 25.43
N MET A 328 3.64 -3.39 26.57
CA MET A 328 3.27 -4.63 27.25
C MET A 328 1.90 -4.54 27.93
N ASP A 329 1.55 -3.39 28.47
CA ASP A 329 0.22 -3.16 29.05
C ASP A 329 -0.83 -3.14 27.94
N VAL A 330 -0.53 -2.47 26.82
CA VAL A 330 -1.40 -2.46 25.64
C VAL A 330 -1.58 -3.85 25.06
N LEU A 331 -0.51 -4.66 24.96
CA LEU A 331 -0.60 -6.05 24.50
C LEU A 331 -1.55 -6.87 25.38
N LYS A 332 -1.39 -6.78 26.70
CA LYS A 332 -2.23 -7.50 27.65
C LYS A 332 -3.71 -7.11 27.54
N GLU A 333 -3.99 -5.82 27.41
CA GLU A 333 -5.36 -5.34 27.20
C GLU A 333 -5.92 -5.85 25.86
N ALA A 334 -5.13 -5.78 24.79
CA ALA A 334 -5.52 -6.25 23.47
C ALA A 334 -5.85 -7.75 23.45
N GLU A 335 -5.03 -8.59 24.09
CA GLU A 335 -5.27 -10.04 24.21
C GLU A 335 -6.56 -10.34 24.98
N THR A 336 -6.78 -9.61 26.08
CA THR A 336 -8.01 -9.73 26.88
C THR A 336 -9.24 -9.36 26.07
N SER A 337 -9.18 -8.23 25.35
CA SER A 337 -10.26 -7.75 24.50
C SER A 337 -10.53 -8.70 23.34
N LEU A 338 -9.49 -9.24 22.70
CA LEU A 338 -9.62 -10.20 21.61
C LEU A 338 -10.35 -11.47 22.04
N ALA A 339 -10.01 -12.01 23.22
CA ALA A 339 -10.69 -13.19 23.77
C ALA A 339 -12.18 -12.91 24.01
N ARG A 340 -12.51 -11.77 24.64
CA ARG A 340 -13.88 -11.35 24.91
C ARG A 340 -14.69 -11.16 23.62
N VAL A 341 -14.17 -10.39 22.68
CA VAL A 341 -14.86 -10.11 21.40
C VAL A 341 -15.07 -11.38 20.59
N ARG A 342 -14.11 -12.31 20.56
CA ARG A 342 -14.31 -13.60 19.88
C ARG A 342 -15.41 -14.44 20.51
N ALA A 343 -15.55 -14.43 21.84
CA ALA A 343 -16.64 -15.11 22.52
C ALA A 343 -17.99 -14.48 22.18
N GLU A 344 -18.08 -13.15 22.14
CA GLU A 344 -19.28 -12.42 21.72
C GLU A 344 -19.64 -12.71 20.26
N MET A 345 -18.66 -12.67 19.35
CA MET A 345 -18.84 -13.01 17.94
C MET A 345 -19.39 -14.43 17.78
N LEU A 346 -18.83 -15.41 18.52
CA LEU A 346 -19.33 -16.78 18.50
C LEU A 346 -20.78 -16.85 18.99
N ALA A 347 -21.10 -16.21 20.12
CA ALA A 347 -22.44 -16.21 20.67
C ALA A 347 -23.49 -15.62 19.72
N VAL A 348 -23.13 -14.58 18.96
CA VAL A 348 -24.00 -13.98 17.93
C VAL A 348 -24.09 -14.86 16.67
N ALA A 349 -22.99 -15.48 16.25
CA ALA A 349 -22.95 -16.28 15.03
C ALA A 349 -23.62 -17.65 15.17
N THR A 350 -23.54 -18.30 16.34
CA THR A 350 -24.09 -19.64 16.56
C THR A 350 -25.56 -19.78 16.19
N PRO A 351 -26.51 -18.95 16.67
CA PRO A 351 -27.92 -19.13 16.32
C PRO A 351 -28.20 -18.97 14.82
N LEU A 352 -27.51 -18.04 14.15
CA LEU A 352 -27.63 -17.84 12.69
C LEU A 352 -27.06 -19.02 11.91
N HIS A 353 -25.92 -19.54 12.36
CA HIS A 353 -25.30 -20.72 11.78
C HIS A 353 -26.22 -21.94 11.90
N ASP A 354 -26.81 -22.17 13.07
CA ASP A 354 -27.69 -23.32 13.32
C ASP A 354 -28.99 -23.24 12.49
N GLU A 355 -29.51 -22.02 12.26
CA GLU A 355 -30.64 -21.78 11.38
C GLU A 355 -30.31 -22.08 9.90
N TRP A 356 -29.18 -21.57 9.40
CA TRP A 356 -28.83 -21.66 7.97
C TRP A 356 -28.14 -22.97 7.59
N PHE A 357 -27.49 -23.64 8.55
CA PHE A 357 -26.71 -24.85 8.35
C PHE A 357 -27.04 -25.93 9.40
N PRO A 358 -28.30 -26.38 9.52
CA PRO A 358 -28.73 -27.29 10.58
C PRO A 358 -28.09 -28.70 10.53
N ALA A 359 -27.52 -29.08 9.39
CA ALA A 359 -26.78 -30.34 9.24
C ALA A 359 -25.30 -30.23 9.66
N HIS A 360 -24.81 -29.03 9.93
CA HIS A 360 -23.44 -28.78 10.37
C HIS A 360 -23.40 -28.83 11.90
N ALA A 361 -22.68 -29.79 12.48
CA ALA A 361 -22.61 -30.04 13.93
C ALA A 361 -21.73 -29.03 14.70
N GLY A 362 -21.73 -27.77 14.25
CA GLY A 362 -20.95 -26.67 14.79
C GLY A 362 -19.43 -26.88 14.69
N HIS A 363 -18.67 -26.05 15.40
CA HIS A 363 -17.20 -26.11 15.43
C HIS A 363 -16.63 -27.39 16.07
N ARG A 364 -17.46 -28.22 16.72
CA ARG A 364 -17.02 -29.44 17.41
C ARG A 364 -16.54 -30.53 16.44
N THR A 365 -16.92 -30.43 15.17
CA THR A 365 -16.48 -31.35 14.10
C THR A 365 -15.47 -30.72 13.15
N MET A 366 -15.07 -29.46 13.34
CA MET A 366 -13.92 -28.92 12.64
C MET A 366 -12.67 -29.52 13.26
N GLN A 367 -12.05 -30.46 12.54
CA GLN A 367 -10.65 -30.78 12.80
C GLN A 367 -9.85 -29.55 12.36
N ASP A 368 -9.12 -28.92 13.29
CA ASP A 368 -8.06 -28.02 12.87
C ASP A 368 -7.13 -28.82 11.94
N PRO A 369 -6.78 -28.28 10.77
CA PRO A 369 -6.00 -29.00 9.75
C PRO A 369 -4.59 -29.39 10.21
#